data_AF-A0A0D0KYM1-F1
#
_entry.id   AF-A0A0D0KYM1-F1
#
_cell.length_a   1.000
_cell.length_b   1.000
_cell.length_c   1.000
_cell.angle_alpha   90.00
_cell.angle_beta   90.00
_cell.angle_gamma   90.00
#
_symmetry.space_group_name_H-M   'P 1'
#
loop_
_entity.id
_entity.type
_entity.pdbx_description
1 polymer ?
#
loop_
_entity_poly.entity_id
_entity_poly.type
_entity_poly.pdbx_seq_one_letter_code
_entity_poly.pdbx_strand_id
1 'polypeptide(L)'
;MTVGFPSVGRRFISSEDPWDQQRDYSLLLGDGNQALANKDVFGIVDISAIPPEARKFRPLHGSEERKHFDAVEDYASKLLGESSKSLPHMTLASSIAKRTKDSLDFVEICLRMLVADGTLTVKATKSDYLLGLSADGKQKERQRSFAASFAHELTTQAERIAGLVSHRVTVGTYREELLRELLQRHIPQRFRAATGFILGVEQQLDIIIYDAVEHAAIFQTGNLVVVPPESVRAIIEVKSSLTPEYLRDALDHLDGLQYAPGFGQPPAFTGVFAFTRPGTSEALLDVLDDYYREDTPEEFDLSRKGMILKAIDPIDAVCVLRSDIFSVDYAAIEIEKGMRILSPVALELENSSEREFQASWFFTRLSQYLRYPFDGPKLGQGIGAMMTGQTIPKAFRLMNGSKSWGVYTSMAKEVASDAGLDDPAREFEADWKRFSGWLAGGSW
;
A
#
# COMPACT_ATOMS: atom_id res chain seq x y z
N MET A 1 19.47 -3.77 -15.03
CA MET A 1 19.82 -2.98 -16.23
C MET A 1 18.99 -1.71 -16.22
N THR A 2 19.62 -0.54 -16.07
CA THR A 2 18.98 0.77 -16.24
C THR A 2 18.75 0.99 -17.73
N VAL A 3 17.56 0.63 -18.20
CA VAL A 3 17.12 0.95 -19.57
C VAL A 3 16.72 2.42 -19.56
N GLY A 4 17.54 3.26 -20.21
CA GLY A 4 17.22 4.66 -20.42
C GLY A 4 15.93 4.78 -21.22
N PHE A 5 14.90 5.39 -20.62
CA PHE A 5 13.74 5.83 -21.37
C PHE A 5 14.10 7.06 -22.22
N PRO A 6 13.67 7.14 -23.48
CA PRO A 6 13.78 8.36 -24.27
C PRO A 6 12.97 9.49 -23.57
N SER A 7 13.37 10.75 -23.78
CA SER A 7 12.82 11.99 -23.20
C SER A 7 11.32 12.28 -23.47
N VAL A 8 10.59 11.29 -23.95
CA VAL A 8 9.20 11.33 -24.36
C VAL A 8 8.26 11.44 -23.16
N GLY A 9 7.30 12.37 -23.23
CA GLY A 9 6.32 12.57 -22.15
C GLY A 9 6.91 13.16 -20.87
N ARG A 10 8.20 13.55 -20.88
CA ARG A 10 8.79 14.27 -19.76
C ARG A 10 8.15 15.65 -19.64
N ARG A 11 7.79 15.98 -18.41
CA ARG A 11 7.26 17.28 -18.03
C ARG A 11 8.37 18.20 -17.59
N PHE A 12 8.28 19.48 -17.92
CA PHE A 12 9.21 20.51 -17.46
C PHE A 12 8.51 21.85 -17.28
N ILE A 13 9.18 22.74 -16.55
CA ILE A 13 8.84 24.17 -16.45
C ILE A 13 10.00 25.01 -17.00
N SER A 14 9.73 26.24 -17.41
CA SER A 14 10.78 27.21 -17.71
C SER A 14 11.15 27.99 -16.45
N SER A 15 12.42 27.99 -16.05
CA SER A 15 12.90 28.83 -14.95
C SER A 15 12.90 30.33 -15.29
N GLU A 16 12.79 30.68 -16.57
CA GLU A 16 12.68 32.08 -17.02
C GLU A 16 11.25 32.62 -16.97
N ASP A 17 10.23 31.75 -16.94
CA ASP A 17 8.84 32.18 -16.83
C ASP A 17 8.64 32.92 -15.48
N PRO A 18 7.92 34.06 -15.45
CA PRO A 18 7.48 34.66 -14.19
C PRO A 18 6.67 33.69 -13.33
N TRP A 19 6.63 33.89 -12.00
CA TRP A 19 5.92 33.00 -11.08
C TRP A 19 4.43 32.83 -11.42
N ASP A 20 3.76 33.92 -11.77
CA ASP A 20 2.34 33.92 -12.13
C ASP A 20 2.06 33.35 -13.53
N GLN A 21 3.10 33.19 -14.36
CA GLN A 21 3.03 32.69 -15.75
C GLN A 21 3.64 31.28 -15.91
N GLN A 22 3.93 30.58 -14.81
CA GLN A 22 4.43 29.22 -14.84
C GLN A 22 3.48 28.27 -15.57
N ARG A 23 4.04 27.45 -16.47
CA ARG A 23 3.33 26.48 -17.34
C ARG A 23 3.97 25.10 -17.23
N ASP A 24 3.15 24.05 -17.24
CA ASP A 24 3.61 22.66 -17.30
C ASP A 24 3.70 22.22 -18.77
N TYR A 25 4.92 21.98 -19.26
CA TYR A 25 5.19 21.58 -20.64
C TYR A 25 5.42 20.07 -20.71
N SER A 26 4.65 19.36 -21.54
CA SER A 26 4.85 17.93 -21.83
C SER A 26 5.43 17.75 -23.23
N LEU A 27 6.65 17.20 -23.35
CA LEU A 27 7.30 16.98 -24.64
C LEU A 27 6.54 15.98 -25.52
N LEU A 28 6.36 16.31 -26.80
CA LEU A 28 5.68 15.46 -27.78
C LEU A 28 6.65 14.46 -28.44
N LEU A 29 6.10 13.33 -28.92
CA LEU A 29 6.85 12.29 -29.62
C LEU A 29 7.40 12.79 -30.97
N GLY A 30 8.69 12.59 -31.22
CA GLY A 30 9.29 12.72 -32.56
C GLY A 30 9.77 14.11 -32.96
N ASP A 31 9.48 15.16 -32.17
CA ASP A 31 9.96 16.52 -32.42
C ASP A 31 10.45 17.19 -31.13
N GLY A 32 11.75 17.47 -31.04
CA GLY A 32 12.39 17.99 -29.82
C GLY A 32 12.05 19.44 -29.47
N ASN A 33 11.32 20.12 -30.36
CA ASN A 33 10.95 21.52 -30.25
C ASN A 33 9.44 21.76 -30.07
N GLN A 34 8.64 20.70 -29.89
CA GLN A 34 7.21 20.85 -29.62
C GLN A 34 6.83 20.26 -28.25
N ALA A 35 5.97 20.98 -27.53
CA ALA A 35 5.39 20.51 -26.27
C ALA A 35 3.90 20.83 -26.20
N LEU A 36 3.16 20.05 -25.44
CA LEU A 36 1.84 20.44 -24.96
C LEU A 36 2.02 21.32 -23.72
N ALA A 37 1.49 22.54 -23.73
CA ALA A 37 1.48 23.40 -22.56
C ALA A 37 0.14 23.30 -21.81
N ASN A 38 0.21 23.17 -20.49
CA ASN A 38 -0.96 23.22 -19.62
C ASN A 38 -0.89 24.46 -18.72
N LYS A 39 -1.67 25.48 -19.08
CA LYS A 39 -2.25 26.60 -18.30
C LYS A 39 -2.68 27.68 -19.30
N ASP A 40 -3.95 28.07 -19.29
CA ASP A 40 -4.60 29.09 -20.15
C ASP A 40 -4.68 28.80 -21.67
N VAL A 41 -3.73 28.09 -22.26
CA VAL A 41 -3.79 27.61 -23.66
C VAL A 41 -3.43 26.13 -23.70
N PHE A 42 -4.44 25.26 -23.67
CA PHE A 42 -4.23 23.83 -23.93
C PHE A 42 -3.94 23.63 -25.41
N GLY A 43 -2.67 23.46 -25.76
CA GLY A 43 -2.27 23.37 -27.17
C GLY A 43 -0.79 23.03 -27.36
N ILE A 44 -0.47 22.65 -28.59
CA ILE A 44 0.91 22.41 -29.02
C ILE A 44 1.60 23.76 -29.18
N VAL A 45 2.75 23.92 -28.52
CA VAL A 45 3.58 25.11 -28.56
C VAL A 45 5.00 24.76 -29.04
N ASP A 46 5.60 25.67 -29.79
CA ASP A 46 7.02 25.62 -30.12
C ASP A 46 7.83 26.11 -28.92
N ILE A 47 8.75 25.26 -28.45
CA ILE A 47 9.60 25.51 -27.28
C ILE A 47 11.05 25.86 -27.67
N SER A 48 11.34 26.07 -28.96
CA SER A 48 12.67 26.45 -29.46
C SER A 48 13.20 27.74 -28.83
N ALA A 49 12.32 28.66 -28.44
CA ALA A 49 12.66 29.90 -27.77
C ALA A 49 13.04 29.74 -26.29
N ILE A 50 12.77 28.58 -25.67
CA ILE A 50 13.14 28.30 -24.27
C ILE A 50 14.52 27.63 -24.25
N PRO A 51 15.56 28.26 -23.68
CA PRO A 51 16.90 27.69 -23.65
C PRO A 51 16.94 26.34 -22.91
N PRO A 52 17.69 25.33 -23.38
CA PRO A 52 17.76 24.01 -22.74
C PRO A 52 18.09 24.04 -21.24
N GLU A 53 18.94 24.96 -20.79
CA GLU A 53 19.33 25.17 -19.41
C GLU A 53 18.20 25.71 -18.52
N ALA A 54 17.24 26.42 -19.13
CA ALA A 54 16.05 26.93 -18.46
C ALA A 54 14.94 25.89 -18.34
N ARG A 55 15.02 24.78 -19.11
CA ARG A 55 14.05 23.67 -19.07
C ARG A 55 14.32 22.79 -17.86
N LYS A 56 13.61 23.03 -16.75
CA LYS A 56 13.73 22.23 -15.53
C LYS A 56 12.72 21.10 -15.53
N PHE A 57 13.19 19.88 -15.66
CA PHE A 57 12.34 18.71 -15.80
C PHE A 57 11.83 18.19 -14.46
N ARG A 58 10.58 17.73 -14.44
CA ARG A 58 10.01 17.04 -13.29
C ARG A 58 10.84 15.77 -12.99
N PRO A 59 11.19 15.52 -11.73
CA PRO A 59 11.90 14.31 -11.34
C PRO A 59 11.10 13.04 -11.68
N LEU A 60 11.82 12.00 -12.11
CA LEU A 60 11.23 10.72 -12.50
C LEU A 60 10.69 9.98 -11.27
N HIS A 61 9.54 9.32 -11.40
CA HIS A 61 9.01 8.50 -10.31
C HIS A 61 10.02 7.42 -9.88
N GLY A 62 10.19 7.24 -8.58
CA GLY A 62 11.14 6.29 -7.99
C GLY A 62 12.61 6.76 -7.96
N SER A 63 12.95 7.95 -8.48
CA SER A 63 14.30 8.50 -8.32
C SER A 63 14.49 9.14 -6.93
N GLU A 64 15.75 9.20 -6.46
CA GLU A 64 16.06 9.91 -5.21
C GLU A 64 15.67 11.39 -5.29
N GLU A 65 15.95 12.07 -6.41
CA GLU A 65 15.51 13.44 -6.66
C GLU A 65 13.98 13.62 -6.51
N ARG A 66 13.19 12.59 -6.86
CA ARG A 66 11.73 12.64 -6.69
C ARG A 66 11.32 12.57 -5.22
N LYS A 67 12.04 11.83 -4.37
CA LYS A 67 11.80 11.83 -2.93
C LYS A 67 11.98 13.23 -2.35
N HIS A 68 13.04 13.93 -2.76
CA HIS A 68 13.27 15.33 -2.39
C HIS A 68 12.17 16.27 -2.89
N PHE A 69 11.72 16.12 -4.15
CA PHE A 69 10.59 16.89 -4.67
C PHE A 69 9.29 16.66 -3.86
N ASP A 70 8.94 15.41 -3.58
CA ASP A 70 7.71 15.09 -2.83
C ASP A 70 7.79 15.59 -1.38
N ALA A 71 8.98 15.57 -0.77
CA ALA A 71 9.22 16.19 0.53
C ALA A 71 8.98 17.71 0.47
N VAL A 72 9.50 18.40 -0.57
CA VAL A 72 9.23 19.83 -0.80
C VAL A 72 7.73 20.10 -0.96
N GLU A 73 7.02 19.29 -1.75
CA GLU A 73 5.56 19.38 -1.91
C GLU A 73 4.84 19.22 -0.57
N ASP A 74 5.20 18.22 0.23
CA ASP A 74 4.59 17.95 1.53
C ASP A 74 4.80 19.10 2.51
N TYR A 75 6.03 19.57 2.64
CA TYR A 75 6.38 20.69 3.52
C TYR A 75 5.73 22.00 3.09
N ALA A 76 5.70 22.29 1.79
CA ALA A 76 5.01 23.46 1.26
C ALA A 76 3.51 23.41 1.58
N SER A 77 2.88 22.26 1.33
CA SER A 77 1.46 22.05 1.57
C SER A 77 1.12 22.18 3.06
N LYS A 78 1.95 21.61 3.94
CA LYS A 78 1.77 21.72 5.39
C LYS A 78 1.89 23.17 5.88
N LEU A 79 2.95 23.89 5.52
CA LEU A 79 3.17 25.28 5.95
C LEU A 79 2.06 26.23 5.46
N LEU A 80 1.64 26.07 4.21
CA LEU A 80 0.56 26.88 3.63
C LEU A 80 -0.83 26.48 4.16
N GLY A 81 -1.01 25.20 4.52
CA GLY A 81 -2.22 24.69 5.16
C GLY A 81 -2.39 25.24 6.59
N GLU A 82 -1.35 25.13 7.42
CA GLU A 82 -1.35 25.57 8.82
C GLU A 82 -1.54 27.09 8.95
N SER A 83 -0.86 27.88 8.11
CA SER A 83 -0.97 29.34 8.15
C SER A 83 -2.32 29.85 7.63
N SER A 84 -3.06 29.05 6.86
CA SER A 84 -4.27 29.43 6.13
C SER A 84 -4.11 30.71 5.28
N LYS A 85 -2.86 31.10 4.99
CA LYS A 85 -2.48 32.36 4.34
C LYS A 85 -1.40 32.09 3.30
N SER A 86 -1.33 32.94 2.29
CA SER A 86 -0.22 32.91 1.35
C SER A 86 1.06 33.46 1.99
N LEU A 87 2.20 32.86 1.67
CA LEU A 87 3.52 33.26 2.17
C LEU A 87 4.39 33.82 1.04
N PRO A 88 5.31 34.77 1.31
CA PRO A 88 6.30 35.19 0.33
C PRO A 88 7.11 34.00 -0.19
N HIS A 89 7.26 33.91 -1.52
CA HIS A 89 7.89 32.75 -2.16
C HIS A 89 9.31 32.46 -1.63
N MET A 90 10.14 33.50 -1.43
CA MET A 90 11.49 33.35 -0.89
C MET A 90 11.51 32.90 0.57
N THR A 91 10.56 33.38 1.39
CA THR A 91 10.43 32.95 2.79
C THR A 91 10.03 31.48 2.86
N LEU A 92 9.08 31.07 2.01
CA LEU A 92 8.66 29.67 1.92
C LEU A 92 9.81 28.78 1.45
N ALA A 93 10.46 29.14 0.33
CA ALA A 93 11.58 28.38 -0.23
C ALA A 93 12.74 28.24 0.76
N SER A 94 13.12 29.32 1.44
CA SER A 94 14.20 29.28 2.44
C SER A 94 13.86 28.41 3.65
N SER A 95 12.59 28.42 4.09
CA SER A 95 12.12 27.60 5.20
C SER A 95 12.13 26.12 4.84
N ILE A 96 11.68 25.77 3.63
CA ILE A 96 11.68 24.41 3.12
C ILE A 96 13.12 23.92 2.90
N ALA A 97 13.97 24.68 2.21
CA ALA A 97 15.37 24.31 1.94
C ALA A 97 16.14 24.01 3.23
N LYS A 98 15.93 24.81 4.28
CA LYS A 98 16.52 24.55 5.60
C LYS A 98 16.05 23.23 6.21
N ARG A 99 14.77 22.88 6.01
CA ARG A 99 14.15 21.68 6.60
C ARG A 99 14.52 20.42 5.84
N THR A 100 14.45 20.44 4.51
CA THR A 100 14.76 19.29 3.65
C THR A 100 16.26 19.11 3.42
N LYS A 101 17.06 20.14 3.75
CA LYS A 101 18.51 20.23 3.46
C LYS A 101 18.84 20.26 1.97
N ASP A 102 17.88 20.66 1.14
CA ASP A 102 18.07 20.86 -0.28
C ASP A 102 18.62 22.25 -0.60
N SER A 103 19.15 22.41 -1.82
CA SER A 103 19.57 23.73 -2.31
C SER A 103 18.34 24.63 -2.51
N LEU A 104 18.52 25.93 -2.29
CA LEU A 104 17.46 26.91 -2.48
C LEU A 104 16.95 26.92 -3.93
N ASP A 105 17.86 26.77 -4.89
CA ASP A 105 17.54 26.68 -6.32
C ASP A 105 16.63 25.48 -6.63
N PHE A 106 16.96 24.30 -6.09
CA PHE A 106 16.13 23.11 -6.27
C PHE A 106 14.73 23.30 -5.69
N VAL A 107 14.63 23.83 -4.47
CA VAL A 107 13.33 24.10 -3.82
C VAL A 107 12.51 25.12 -4.62
N GLU A 108 13.14 26.17 -5.15
CA GLU A 108 12.45 27.16 -5.98
C GLU A 108 11.86 26.52 -7.25
N ILE A 109 12.65 25.69 -7.93
CA ILE A 109 12.21 24.92 -9.10
C ILE A 109 11.02 24.03 -8.76
N CYS A 110 11.09 23.30 -7.63
CA CYS A 110 9.99 22.46 -7.16
C CYS A 110 8.71 23.27 -6.92
N LEU A 111 8.81 24.40 -6.22
CA LEU A 111 7.66 25.27 -5.97
C LEU A 111 7.05 25.82 -7.26
N ARG A 112 7.88 26.17 -8.26
CA ARG A 112 7.40 26.59 -9.58
C ARG A 112 6.68 25.47 -10.32
N MET A 113 7.16 24.23 -10.23
CA MET A 113 6.44 23.05 -10.76
C MET A 113 5.08 22.87 -10.09
N LEU A 114 4.98 23.07 -8.78
CA LEU A 114 3.71 22.99 -8.06
C LEU A 114 2.75 24.14 -8.39
N VAL A 115 3.26 25.30 -8.81
CA VAL A 115 2.43 26.37 -9.39
C VAL A 115 1.95 25.98 -10.79
N ALA A 116 2.83 25.41 -11.60
CA ALA A 116 2.52 25.00 -12.97
C ALA A 116 1.47 23.88 -13.02
N ASP A 117 1.54 22.91 -12.10
CA ASP A 117 0.58 21.79 -12.03
C ASP A 117 -0.73 22.12 -11.29
N GLY A 118 -0.85 23.36 -10.77
CA GLY A 118 -2.06 23.86 -10.13
C GLY A 118 -2.21 23.50 -8.65
N THR A 119 -1.23 22.86 -8.04
CA THR A 119 -1.21 22.59 -6.59
C THR A 119 -1.12 23.90 -5.80
N LEU A 120 -0.29 24.84 -6.27
CA LEU A 120 -0.09 26.16 -5.69
C LEU A 120 -0.68 27.26 -6.56
N THR A 121 -1.11 28.33 -5.89
CA THR A 121 -1.54 29.60 -6.48
C THR A 121 -0.49 30.66 -6.21
N VAL A 122 -0.36 31.59 -7.15
CA VAL A 122 0.52 32.75 -7.05
C VAL A 122 -0.33 34.02 -7.00
N LYS A 123 0.02 34.94 -6.11
CA LYS A 123 -0.49 36.30 -6.10
C LYS A 123 0.67 37.29 -6.20
N ALA A 124 0.74 38.02 -7.31
CA ALA A 124 1.69 39.09 -7.49
C ALA A 124 1.40 40.26 -6.51
N THR A 125 2.45 40.84 -5.98
CA THR A 125 2.44 42.08 -5.19
C THR A 125 3.31 43.12 -5.90
N LYS A 126 3.45 44.33 -5.33
CA LYS A 126 4.24 45.40 -5.98
C LYS A 126 5.70 45.04 -6.23
N SER A 127 6.29 44.15 -5.42
CA SER A 127 7.72 43.82 -5.47
C SER A 127 8.03 42.34 -5.23
N ASP A 128 7.01 41.49 -5.10
CA ASP A 128 7.17 40.10 -4.65
C ASP A 128 5.98 39.23 -5.09
N TYR A 129 6.10 37.91 -4.92
CA TYR A 129 5.05 36.92 -5.14
C TYR A 129 4.71 36.20 -3.85
N LEU A 130 3.41 36.06 -3.58
CA LEU A 130 2.89 35.25 -2.49
C LEU A 130 2.40 33.91 -3.05
N LEU A 131 2.83 32.82 -2.43
CA LEU A 131 2.39 31.45 -2.74
C LEU A 131 1.34 31.00 -1.73
N GLY A 132 0.27 30.38 -2.20
CA GLY A 132 -0.75 29.74 -1.35
C GLY A 132 -1.26 28.46 -1.99
N LEU A 133 -1.92 27.59 -1.22
CA LEU A 133 -2.54 26.39 -1.80
C LEU A 133 -3.77 26.74 -2.64
N SER A 134 -3.91 26.07 -3.78
CA SER A 134 -5.15 26.10 -4.57
C SER A 134 -6.30 25.37 -3.84
N ALA A 135 -7.51 25.39 -4.38
CA ALA A 135 -8.63 24.64 -3.80
C ALA A 135 -8.34 23.12 -3.80
N ASP A 136 -7.80 22.61 -4.90
CA ASP A 136 -7.36 21.21 -5.04
C ASP A 136 -6.18 20.89 -4.10
N GLY A 137 -5.17 21.77 -4.05
CA GLY A 137 -4.03 21.62 -3.13
C GLY A 137 -4.47 21.57 -1.66
N LYS A 138 -5.44 22.40 -1.26
CA LYS A 138 -6.03 22.36 0.10
C LYS A 138 -6.78 21.06 0.35
N GLN A 139 -7.51 20.53 -0.63
CA GLN A 139 -8.22 19.27 -0.48
C GLN A 139 -7.26 18.09 -0.33
N LYS A 140 -6.22 18.02 -1.17
CA LYS A 140 -5.16 17.01 -1.10
C LYS A 140 -4.44 17.04 0.24
N GLU A 141 -4.04 18.24 0.73
CA GLU A 141 -3.39 18.36 2.03
C GLU A 141 -4.30 17.89 3.18
N ARG A 142 -5.59 18.23 3.16
CA ARG A 142 -6.54 17.76 4.18
C ARG A 142 -6.66 16.23 4.19
N GLN A 143 -6.74 15.63 3.01
CA GLN A 143 -6.81 14.17 2.85
C GLN A 143 -5.53 13.49 3.37
N ARG A 144 -4.34 13.97 2.97
CA ARG A 144 -3.05 13.45 3.44
C ARG A 144 -2.86 13.64 4.94
N SER A 145 -3.22 14.80 5.46
CA SER A 145 -3.15 15.11 6.90
C SER A 145 -4.08 14.21 7.71
N PHE A 146 -5.30 13.99 7.25
CA PHE A 146 -6.24 13.05 7.87
C PHE A 146 -5.66 11.61 7.89
N ALA A 147 -5.21 11.09 6.76
CA ALA A 147 -4.65 9.75 6.67
C ALA A 147 -3.39 9.57 7.54
N ALA A 148 -2.52 10.57 7.60
CA ALA A 148 -1.36 10.54 8.49
C ALA A 148 -1.76 10.62 9.97
N SER A 149 -2.78 11.42 10.31
CA SER A 149 -3.27 11.54 11.68
C SER A 149 -3.87 10.24 12.21
N PHE A 150 -4.49 9.46 11.33
CA PHE A 150 -5.01 8.13 11.65
C PHE A 150 -3.90 7.17 12.07
N ALA A 151 -2.83 7.06 11.26
CA ALA A 151 -1.68 6.23 11.60
C ALA A 151 -0.99 6.73 12.89
N HIS A 152 -0.87 8.05 13.03
CA HIS A 152 -0.24 8.68 14.18
C HIS A 152 -1.03 8.48 15.49
N GLU A 153 -2.37 8.46 15.45
CA GLU A 153 -3.21 8.15 16.62
C GLU A 153 -2.89 6.75 17.15
N LEU A 154 -2.85 5.75 16.27
CA LEU A 154 -2.56 4.37 16.62
C LEU A 154 -1.16 4.22 17.23
N THR A 155 -0.14 4.81 16.57
CA THR A 155 1.23 4.85 17.08
C THR A 155 1.27 5.45 18.49
N THR A 156 0.69 6.64 18.67
CA THR A 156 0.74 7.37 19.94
C THR A 156 0.07 6.59 21.07
N GLN A 157 -1.10 5.99 20.81
CA GLN A 157 -1.80 5.20 21.82
C GLN A 157 -1.01 3.94 22.19
N ALA A 158 -0.42 3.26 21.20
CA ALA A 158 0.37 2.06 21.42
C ALA A 158 1.65 2.29 22.24
N GLU A 159 2.28 3.47 22.09
CA GLU A 159 3.48 3.84 22.83
C GLU A 159 3.19 4.23 24.30
N ARG A 160 2.00 4.78 24.59
CA ARG A 160 1.64 5.27 25.94
C ARG A 160 1.71 4.20 27.03
N ILE A 161 1.23 2.98 26.75
CA ILE A 161 1.28 1.91 27.76
C ILE A 161 2.69 1.35 27.94
N ALA A 162 3.48 1.30 26.86
CA ALA A 162 4.83 0.75 26.88
C ALA A 162 5.77 1.58 27.76
N GLY A 163 5.50 2.88 27.91
CA GLY A 163 6.24 3.74 28.83
C GLY A 163 5.91 3.55 30.32
N LEU A 164 4.80 2.87 30.65
CA LEU A 164 4.32 2.70 32.04
C LEU A 164 4.37 1.26 32.53
N VAL A 165 4.27 0.28 31.63
CA VAL A 165 4.16 -1.13 31.96
C VAL A 165 5.28 -1.93 31.27
N SER A 166 6.14 -2.56 32.06
CA SER A 166 7.22 -3.42 31.54
C SER A 166 6.79 -4.88 31.33
N HIS A 167 5.56 -5.24 31.70
CA HIS A 167 5.04 -6.60 31.55
C HIS A 167 4.60 -6.86 30.10
N ARG A 168 5.39 -7.66 29.37
CA ARG A 168 5.24 -7.89 27.91
C ARG A 168 3.84 -8.36 27.51
N VAL A 169 3.25 -9.30 28.26
CA VAL A 169 1.91 -9.83 27.95
C VAL A 169 0.86 -8.73 28.03
N THR A 170 0.91 -7.89 29.08
CA THR A 170 -0.04 -6.79 29.25
C THR A 170 0.08 -5.75 28.14
N VAL A 171 1.30 -5.46 27.70
CA VAL A 171 1.54 -4.56 26.56
C VAL A 171 1.00 -5.18 25.25
N GLY A 172 1.18 -6.49 25.05
CA GLY A 172 0.61 -7.24 23.93
C GLY A 172 -0.91 -7.16 23.89
N THR A 173 -1.58 -7.58 24.96
CA THR A 173 -3.05 -7.53 25.07
C THR A 173 -3.61 -6.13 24.86
N TYR A 174 -2.96 -5.10 25.43
CA TYR A 174 -3.39 -3.72 25.18
C TYR A 174 -3.30 -3.33 23.70
N ARG A 175 -2.21 -3.70 23.04
CA ARG A 175 -1.98 -3.41 21.62
C ARG A 175 -2.98 -4.13 20.71
N GLU A 176 -3.33 -5.37 21.05
CA GLU A 176 -4.41 -6.12 20.40
C GLU A 176 -5.76 -5.42 20.56
N GLU A 177 -6.16 -5.08 21.79
CA GLU A 177 -7.43 -4.38 22.04
C GLU A 177 -7.47 -3.01 21.36
N LEU A 178 -6.37 -2.25 21.41
CA LEU A 178 -6.24 -0.96 20.75
C LEU A 178 -6.47 -1.06 19.24
N LEU A 179 -5.80 -2.00 18.57
CA LEU A 179 -5.97 -2.21 17.14
C LEU A 179 -7.40 -2.66 16.81
N ARG A 180 -7.98 -3.56 17.63
CA ARG A 180 -9.34 -4.05 17.46
C ARG A 180 -10.39 -2.95 17.61
N GLU A 181 -10.28 -2.10 18.62
CA GLU A 181 -11.15 -0.93 18.82
C GLU A 181 -11.03 0.06 17.66
N LEU A 182 -9.81 0.30 17.16
CA LEU A 182 -9.60 1.16 16.00
C LEU A 182 -10.24 0.57 14.74
N LEU A 183 -10.05 -0.72 14.47
CA LEU A 183 -10.69 -1.43 13.37
C LEU A 183 -12.21 -1.33 13.47
N GLN A 184 -12.79 -1.64 14.64
CA GLN A 184 -14.24 -1.59 14.83
C GLN A 184 -14.85 -0.21 14.56
N ARG A 185 -14.10 0.88 14.81
CA ARG A 185 -14.53 2.26 14.50
C ARG A 185 -14.51 2.59 13.00
N HIS A 186 -13.67 1.92 12.21
CA HIS A 186 -13.39 2.28 10.81
C HIS A 186 -13.89 1.26 9.77
N ILE A 187 -14.22 0.04 10.18
CA ILE A 187 -14.85 -0.95 9.30
C ILE A 187 -16.37 -0.71 9.18
N PRO A 188 -17.02 -1.15 8.08
CA PRO A 188 -18.47 -1.07 7.96
C PRO A 188 -19.19 -1.75 9.13
N GLN A 189 -20.27 -1.14 9.63
CA GLN A 189 -21.00 -1.61 10.84
C GLN A 189 -21.55 -3.04 10.76
N ARG A 190 -21.72 -3.57 9.54
CA ARG A 190 -22.08 -4.96 9.28
C ARG A 190 -21.05 -5.94 9.82
N PHE A 191 -19.78 -5.53 9.82
CA PHE A 191 -18.67 -6.33 10.30
C PHE A 191 -18.35 -6.00 11.75
N ARG A 192 -17.94 -7.04 12.48
CA ARG A 192 -17.48 -6.94 13.87
C ARG A 192 -16.05 -7.42 13.98
N ALA A 193 -15.24 -6.71 14.76
CA ALA A 193 -13.87 -7.11 15.10
C ALA A 193 -13.86 -7.67 16.54
N ALA A 194 -13.38 -8.89 16.72
CA ALA A 194 -13.38 -9.61 18.00
C ALA A 194 -12.10 -10.46 18.14
N THR A 195 -11.77 -10.94 19.35
CA THR A 195 -10.84 -12.07 19.50
C THR A 195 -11.63 -13.35 19.62
N GLY A 196 -11.04 -14.50 19.31
CA GLY A 196 -11.63 -15.78 19.62
C GLY A 196 -11.32 -16.84 18.60
N PHE A 197 -12.32 -17.63 18.23
CA PHE A 197 -12.13 -18.87 17.50
C PHE A 197 -13.05 -18.95 16.28
N ILE A 198 -12.57 -19.66 15.27
CA ILE A 198 -13.42 -20.19 14.20
C ILE A 198 -13.95 -21.54 14.67
N LEU A 199 -15.23 -21.84 14.46
CA LEU A 199 -15.80 -23.13 14.83
C LEU A 199 -15.02 -24.29 14.18
N GLY A 200 -14.55 -25.22 15.01
CA GLY A 200 -13.76 -26.37 14.55
C GLY A 200 -12.26 -26.11 14.46
N VAL A 201 -11.81 -24.90 14.78
CA VAL A 201 -10.39 -24.52 14.90
C VAL A 201 -10.07 -24.30 16.38
N GLU A 202 -9.01 -24.95 16.86
CA GLU A 202 -8.61 -24.86 18.27
C GLU A 202 -7.76 -23.63 18.60
N GLN A 203 -7.09 -23.06 17.59
CA GLN A 203 -6.24 -21.90 17.83
C GLN A 203 -7.07 -20.62 18.02
N GLN A 204 -6.67 -19.82 19.01
CA GLN A 204 -7.24 -18.51 19.25
C GLN A 204 -6.61 -17.49 18.30
N LEU A 205 -7.45 -16.66 17.69
CA LEU A 205 -7.06 -15.58 16.80
C LEU A 205 -7.12 -14.24 17.54
N ASP A 206 -6.08 -13.43 17.36
CA ASP A 206 -5.94 -12.12 18.01
C ASP A 206 -7.09 -11.18 17.59
N ILE A 207 -7.36 -11.11 16.29
CA ILE A 207 -8.45 -10.34 15.70
C ILE A 207 -9.10 -11.13 14.55
N ILE A 208 -10.40 -11.37 14.68
CA ILE A 208 -11.31 -11.89 13.67
C ILE A 208 -12.27 -10.77 13.28
N ILE A 209 -12.36 -10.48 11.98
CA ILE A 209 -13.41 -9.64 11.42
C ILE A 209 -14.42 -10.54 10.71
N TYR A 210 -15.67 -10.51 11.17
CA TYR A 210 -16.73 -11.37 10.65
C TYR A 210 -18.00 -10.58 10.31
N ASP A 211 -18.79 -11.11 9.38
CA ASP A 211 -20.11 -10.61 9.03
C ASP A 211 -21.13 -10.97 10.12
N ALA A 212 -21.51 -9.99 10.93
CA ALA A 212 -22.41 -10.17 12.06
C ALA A 212 -23.90 -9.99 11.70
N VAL A 213 -24.22 -9.72 10.43
CA VAL A 213 -25.59 -9.50 9.97
C VAL A 213 -26.16 -10.76 9.33
N GLU A 214 -25.43 -11.40 8.43
CA GLU A 214 -25.83 -12.69 7.82
C GLU A 214 -25.55 -13.87 8.78
N HIS A 215 -24.54 -13.77 9.63
CA HIS A 215 -24.10 -14.87 10.48
C HIS A 215 -24.03 -14.42 11.96
N ALA A 216 -24.80 -15.08 12.81
CA ALA A 216 -24.67 -14.89 14.25
C ALA A 216 -23.43 -15.63 14.78
N ALA A 217 -22.75 -15.04 15.76
CA ALA A 217 -21.74 -15.75 16.53
C ALA A 217 -22.39 -16.92 17.28
N ILE A 218 -21.74 -18.09 17.27
CA ILE A 218 -22.20 -19.30 17.96
C ILE A 218 -22.06 -19.12 19.47
N PHE A 219 -20.99 -18.42 19.87
CA PHE A 219 -20.74 -18.00 21.23
C PHE A 219 -20.23 -16.56 21.25
N GLN A 220 -20.67 -15.79 22.24
CA GLN A 220 -20.14 -14.46 22.47
C GLN A 220 -20.17 -14.13 23.96
N THR A 221 -19.02 -13.70 24.49
CA THR A 221 -18.94 -13.10 25.82
C THR A 221 -17.92 -11.95 25.80
N GLY A 222 -18.37 -10.73 26.06
CA GLY A 222 -17.54 -9.54 25.83
C GLY A 222 -17.00 -9.49 24.40
N ASN A 223 -15.67 -9.42 24.27
CA ASN A 223 -14.97 -9.40 22.99
C ASN A 223 -14.54 -10.79 22.49
N LEU A 224 -14.81 -11.85 23.25
CA LEU A 224 -14.49 -13.23 22.87
C LEU A 224 -15.65 -13.85 22.09
N VAL A 225 -15.38 -14.36 20.89
CA VAL A 225 -16.39 -14.98 20.02
C VAL A 225 -15.99 -16.37 19.54
N VAL A 226 -16.98 -17.19 19.22
CA VAL A 226 -16.81 -18.34 18.33
C VAL A 226 -17.72 -18.13 17.14
N VAL A 227 -17.14 -18.05 15.94
CA VAL A 227 -17.87 -17.71 14.71
C VAL A 227 -17.86 -18.86 13.70
N PRO A 228 -18.91 -19.01 12.88
CA PRO A 228 -18.90 -19.98 11.80
C PRO A 228 -17.86 -19.58 10.72
N PRO A 229 -17.14 -20.52 10.09
CA PRO A 229 -16.08 -20.23 9.12
C PRO A 229 -16.50 -19.30 7.97
N GLU A 230 -17.71 -19.48 7.43
CA GLU A 230 -18.23 -18.70 6.31
C GLU A 230 -18.50 -17.22 6.62
N SER A 231 -18.58 -16.87 7.90
CA SER A 231 -18.75 -15.48 8.35
C SER A 231 -17.46 -14.67 8.32
N VAL A 232 -16.31 -15.35 8.30
CA VAL A 232 -15.00 -14.71 8.44
C VAL A 232 -14.67 -13.92 7.17
N ARG A 233 -14.18 -12.69 7.37
CA ARG A 233 -13.78 -11.75 6.31
C ARG A 233 -12.38 -11.21 6.50
N ALA A 234 -11.84 -11.24 7.70
CA ALA A 234 -10.43 -11.00 7.94
C ALA A 234 -9.93 -11.69 9.21
N ILE A 235 -8.65 -12.04 9.21
CA ILE A 235 -7.89 -12.51 10.36
C ILE A 235 -6.60 -11.69 10.43
N ILE A 236 -6.29 -11.17 11.60
CA ILE A 236 -5.10 -10.35 11.82
C ILE A 236 -4.36 -10.86 13.04
N GLU A 237 -3.13 -11.32 12.83
CA GLU A 237 -2.18 -11.66 13.88
C GLU A 237 -1.45 -10.40 14.36
N VAL A 238 -1.35 -10.19 15.68
CA VAL A 238 -0.80 -8.97 16.27
C VAL A 238 0.48 -9.28 17.02
N LYS A 239 1.59 -8.64 16.64
CA LYS A 239 2.88 -8.79 17.32
C LYS A 239 3.37 -7.47 17.89
N SER A 240 3.75 -7.48 19.17
CA SER A 240 4.34 -6.30 19.80
C SER A 240 5.67 -5.89 19.14
N SER A 241 6.47 -6.86 18.72
CA SER A 241 7.71 -6.67 17.98
C SER A 241 7.86 -7.82 17.00
N LEU A 242 7.96 -7.55 15.70
CA LEU A 242 8.02 -8.57 14.66
C LEU A 242 9.48 -8.93 14.36
N THR A 243 9.88 -10.15 14.71
CA THR A 243 11.16 -10.75 14.26
C THR A 243 10.88 -11.76 13.16
N PRO A 244 11.91 -12.23 12.42
CA PRO A 244 11.75 -13.31 11.45
C PRO A 244 11.03 -14.53 12.03
N GLU A 245 11.38 -14.93 13.25
CA GLU A 245 10.77 -16.06 13.94
C GLU A 245 9.28 -15.81 14.24
N TYR A 246 8.93 -14.64 14.76
CA TYR A 246 7.53 -14.32 15.04
C TYR A 246 6.68 -14.08 13.80
N LEU A 247 7.29 -13.64 12.69
CA LEU A 247 6.61 -13.61 11.41
C LEU A 247 6.34 -15.05 10.95
N ARG A 248 7.33 -15.94 11.04
CA ARG A 248 7.17 -17.34 10.68
C ARG A 248 6.06 -18.01 11.48
N ASP A 249 6.07 -17.84 12.81
CA ASP A 249 5.03 -18.36 13.70
C ASP A 249 3.63 -17.85 13.31
N ALA A 250 3.52 -16.57 12.94
CA ALA A 250 2.24 -16.00 12.50
C ALA A 250 1.78 -16.55 11.16
N LEU A 251 2.69 -16.80 10.21
CA LEU A 251 2.37 -17.41 8.92
C LEU A 251 1.91 -18.86 9.11
N ASP A 252 2.63 -19.65 9.92
CA ASP A 252 2.25 -21.03 10.21
C ASP A 252 0.90 -21.11 10.93
N HIS A 253 0.60 -20.13 11.80
CA HIS A 253 -0.69 -20.02 12.46
C HIS A 253 -1.82 -19.75 11.46
N LEU A 254 -1.64 -18.80 10.53
CA LEU A 254 -2.62 -18.47 9.49
C LEU A 254 -2.82 -19.63 8.51
N ASP A 255 -1.73 -20.32 8.11
CA ASP A 255 -1.76 -21.49 7.22
C ASP A 255 -2.58 -22.65 7.80
N GLY A 256 -2.62 -22.78 9.13
CA GLY A 256 -3.44 -23.79 9.80
C GLY A 256 -4.96 -23.62 9.62
N LEU A 257 -5.44 -22.45 9.20
CA LEU A 257 -6.88 -22.12 9.16
C LEU A 257 -7.58 -22.62 7.88
N GLN A 258 -6.82 -22.88 6.82
CA GLN A 258 -7.32 -23.26 5.49
C GLN A 258 -8.11 -24.58 5.47
N TYR A 259 -8.00 -25.39 6.53
CA TYR A 259 -8.71 -26.66 6.67
C TYR A 259 -10.16 -26.52 7.18
N ALA A 260 -10.56 -25.34 7.65
CA ALA A 260 -11.91 -25.10 8.15
C ALA A 260 -12.95 -25.09 7.00
N PRO A 261 -13.96 -26.00 6.98
CA PRO A 261 -14.96 -26.02 5.92
C PRO A 261 -15.76 -24.71 5.85
N GLY A 262 -15.85 -24.10 4.66
CA GLY A 262 -16.56 -22.83 4.46
C GLY A 262 -15.69 -21.58 4.66
N PHE A 263 -14.48 -21.74 5.19
CA PHE A 263 -13.47 -20.69 5.18
C PHE A 263 -13.05 -20.37 3.73
N GLY A 264 -12.85 -19.09 3.43
CA GLY A 264 -12.42 -18.65 2.09
C GLY A 264 -13.53 -18.47 1.05
N GLN A 265 -14.82 -18.48 1.44
CA GLN A 265 -15.94 -18.24 0.51
C GLN A 265 -16.85 -17.08 0.95
N PRO A 266 -16.59 -15.82 0.52
CA PRO A 266 -15.40 -15.34 -0.21
C PRO A 266 -14.10 -15.35 0.62
N PRO A 267 -12.92 -15.21 -0.03
CA PRO A 267 -11.62 -15.19 0.62
C PRO A 267 -11.57 -14.15 1.73
N ALA A 268 -11.01 -14.56 2.87
CA ALA A 268 -10.79 -13.68 4.00
C ALA A 268 -9.44 -12.97 3.84
N PHE A 269 -9.37 -11.71 4.25
CA PHE A 269 -8.09 -11.03 4.38
C PHE A 269 -7.25 -11.71 5.48
N THR A 270 -5.99 -12.00 5.22
CA THR A 270 -5.04 -12.42 6.26
C THR A 270 -3.94 -11.37 6.39
N GLY A 271 -3.59 -11.00 7.62
CA GLY A 271 -2.59 -9.97 7.85
C GLY A 271 -1.79 -10.17 9.12
N VAL A 272 -0.56 -9.68 9.11
CA VAL A 272 0.27 -9.55 10.31
C VAL A 272 0.43 -8.07 10.61
N PHE A 273 0.09 -7.65 11.82
CA PHE A 273 0.22 -6.28 12.28
C PHE A 273 1.18 -6.19 13.46
N ALA A 274 2.19 -5.34 13.35
CA ALA A 274 3.18 -5.15 14.39
C ALA A 274 3.50 -3.69 14.65
N PHE A 275 3.99 -3.42 15.87
CA PHE A 275 4.27 -2.07 16.33
C PHE A 275 5.73 -1.66 16.15
N THR A 276 6.64 -2.63 16.23
CA THR A 276 8.07 -2.43 16.02
C THR A 276 8.67 -3.65 15.33
N ARG A 277 9.86 -3.50 14.76
CA ARG A 277 10.72 -4.65 14.42
C ARG A 277 12.19 -4.35 14.71
N PRO A 278 12.97 -5.31 15.24
CA PRO A 278 14.42 -5.28 15.12
C PRO A 278 14.83 -5.65 13.67
N GLY A 279 16.11 -5.45 13.34
CA GLY A 279 16.68 -5.91 12.07
C GLY A 279 16.27 -5.07 10.86
N THR A 280 16.06 -5.73 9.71
CA THR A 280 15.79 -5.11 8.40
C THR A 280 14.49 -5.64 7.80
N SER A 281 13.91 -4.90 6.84
CA SER A 281 12.78 -5.38 6.04
C SER A 281 13.16 -6.63 5.23
N GLU A 282 14.40 -6.67 4.74
CA GLU A 282 14.93 -7.80 3.97
C GLU A 282 14.82 -9.13 4.71
N ALA A 283 15.12 -9.15 6.02
CA ALA A 283 15.01 -10.37 6.82
C ALA A 283 13.56 -10.87 6.97
N LEU A 284 12.56 -9.96 6.94
CA LEU A 284 11.16 -10.34 6.93
C LEU A 284 10.71 -10.83 5.54
N LEU A 285 11.23 -10.20 4.48
CA LEU A 285 11.03 -10.63 3.10
C LEU A 285 11.64 -12.03 2.84
N ASP A 286 12.78 -12.35 3.46
CA ASP A 286 13.38 -13.69 3.42
C ASP A 286 12.44 -14.75 4.00
N VAL A 287 11.77 -14.46 5.13
CA VAL A 287 10.79 -15.37 5.73
C VAL A 287 9.57 -15.56 4.84
N LEU A 288 9.10 -14.50 4.19
CA LEU A 288 8.01 -14.61 3.21
C LEU A 288 8.44 -15.48 2.02
N ASP A 289 9.61 -15.22 1.45
CA ASP A 289 10.19 -16.05 0.39
C ASP A 289 10.20 -17.54 0.77
N ASP A 290 10.70 -17.85 1.96
CA ASP A 290 10.80 -19.23 2.45
C ASP A 290 9.40 -19.85 2.65
N TYR A 291 8.45 -19.11 3.21
CA TYR A 291 7.07 -19.57 3.38
C TYR A 291 6.40 -19.98 2.06
N TYR A 292 6.61 -19.22 0.97
CA TYR A 292 6.06 -19.56 -0.35
C TYR A 292 6.89 -20.59 -1.12
N ARG A 293 8.19 -20.74 -0.81
CA ARG A 293 9.09 -21.71 -1.45
C ARG A 293 9.10 -23.07 -0.81
N GLU A 294 8.68 -23.19 0.45
CA GLU A 294 8.63 -24.47 1.12
C GLU A 294 7.72 -25.42 0.35
N ASP A 295 8.35 -26.34 -0.38
CA ASP A 295 7.75 -27.56 -0.84
C ASP A 295 7.07 -28.18 0.38
N THR A 296 5.74 -28.28 0.36
CA THR A 296 4.99 -29.00 1.38
C THR A 296 5.70 -30.33 1.65
N PRO A 297 6.15 -30.60 2.88
CA PRO A 297 6.88 -31.83 3.19
C PRO A 297 6.09 -33.03 2.72
N GLU A 298 6.83 -34.01 2.20
CA GLU A 298 6.46 -35.13 1.32
C GLU A 298 5.25 -36.01 1.71
N GLU A 299 4.45 -35.71 2.75
CA GLU A 299 3.36 -36.60 3.21
C GLU A 299 2.07 -35.92 3.73
N PHE A 300 1.90 -34.60 3.64
CA PHE A 300 0.63 -33.97 4.05
C PHE A 300 -0.35 -33.82 2.88
N ASP A 301 -1.43 -34.61 2.96
CA ASP A 301 -2.69 -34.56 2.19
C ASP A 301 -2.63 -33.80 0.86
N LEU A 302 -2.14 -34.50 -0.17
CA LEU A 302 -2.25 -34.16 -1.60
C LEU A 302 -3.71 -34.08 -2.10
N SER A 303 -4.69 -33.88 -1.21
CA SER A 303 -6.02 -33.50 -1.64
C SER A 303 -5.92 -32.19 -2.42
N ARG A 304 -6.74 -32.07 -3.49
CA ARG A 304 -6.87 -30.89 -4.38
C ARG A 304 -6.80 -29.55 -3.64
N LYS A 305 -7.27 -29.52 -2.38
CA LYS A 305 -7.26 -28.38 -1.48
C LYS A 305 -5.85 -27.96 -1.04
N GLY A 306 -4.99 -28.83 -0.50
CA GLY A 306 -3.71 -28.41 0.09
C GLY A 306 -2.76 -27.69 -0.88
N MET A 307 -2.66 -28.17 -2.13
CA MET A 307 -1.78 -27.58 -3.16
C MET A 307 -2.34 -26.28 -3.77
N ILE A 308 -3.66 -26.17 -3.88
CA ILE A 308 -4.35 -24.99 -4.43
C ILE A 308 -4.48 -23.89 -3.35
N LEU A 309 -4.68 -24.27 -2.08
CA LEU A 309 -4.90 -23.33 -0.98
C LEU A 309 -3.66 -22.48 -0.67
N LYS A 310 -2.44 -23.04 -0.59
CA LYS A 310 -1.23 -22.20 -0.45
C LYS A 310 -1.01 -21.21 -1.60
N ALA A 311 -1.53 -21.53 -2.79
CA ALA A 311 -1.46 -20.62 -3.93
C ALA A 311 -2.52 -19.52 -3.87
N ILE A 312 -3.64 -19.71 -3.15
CA ILE A 312 -4.79 -18.79 -3.10
C ILE A 312 -4.96 -18.08 -1.75
N ASP A 313 -4.36 -18.58 -0.67
CA ASP A 313 -4.43 -18.02 0.68
C ASP A 313 -3.10 -17.36 1.09
N PRO A 314 -2.63 -16.32 0.35
CA PRO A 314 -1.45 -15.59 0.73
C PRO A 314 -1.71 -14.78 2.00
N ILE A 315 -0.64 -14.53 2.75
CA ILE A 315 -0.59 -13.37 3.63
C ILE A 315 -0.82 -12.11 2.78
N ASP A 316 -1.92 -11.38 2.98
CA ASP A 316 -2.27 -10.25 2.09
C ASP A 316 -1.48 -9.00 2.42
N ALA A 317 -1.20 -8.77 3.70
CA ALA A 317 -0.36 -7.67 4.13
C ALA A 317 0.38 -7.93 5.44
N VAL A 318 1.61 -7.42 5.51
CA VAL A 318 2.39 -7.35 6.75
C VAL A 318 2.70 -5.89 7.02
N CYS A 319 2.23 -5.38 8.15
CA CYS A 319 2.41 -4.00 8.56
C CYS A 319 3.27 -3.93 9.81
N VAL A 320 4.35 -3.16 9.76
CA VAL A 320 5.10 -2.74 10.95
C VAL A 320 5.03 -1.23 11.06
N LEU A 321 4.40 -0.72 12.12
CA LEU A 321 4.21 0.72 12.31
C LEU A 321 5.54 1.47 12.19
N ARG A 322 5.48 2.61 11.48
CA ARG A 322 6.60 3.52 11.20
C ARG A 322 7.81 2.90 10.49
N SER A 323 7.71 1.63 10.11
CA SER A 323 8.84 0.86 9.57
C SER A 323 8.49 0.38 8.17
N ASP A 324 7.54 -0.53 8.02
CA ASP A 324 7.32 -1.24 6.76
C ASP A 324 5.84 -1.56 6.52
N ILE A 325 5.50 -1.66 5.24
CA ILE A 325 4.24 -2.23 4.78
C ILE A 325 4.55 -3.07 3.55
N PHE A 326 4.28 -4.37 3.65
CA PHE A 326 4.34 -5.31 2.55
C PHE A 326 2.90 -5.61 2.14
N SER A 327 2.59 -5.45 0.86
CA SER A 327 1.38 -6.00 0.24
C SER A 327 1.81 -7.19 -0.59
N VAL A 328 1.09 -8.31 -0.50
CA VAL A 328 1.34 -9.45 -1.38
C VAL A 328 0.29 -9.48 -2.47
N ASP A 329 0.75 -9.59 -3.71
CA ASP A 329 -0.07 -9.70 -4.91
C ASP A 329 0.54 -10.77 -5.83
N TYR A 330 -0.07 -10.99 -7.00
CA TYR A 330 0.47 -11.92 -7.99
C TYR A 330 0.83 -11.18 -9.28
N ALA A 331 2.00 -11.54 -9.83
CA ALA A 331 2.45 -11.07 -11.12
C ALA A 331 2.58 -12.24 -12.10
N ALA A 332 2.15 -12.03 -13.34
CA ALA A 332 2.43 -12.96 -14.41
C ALA A 332 3.90 -12.79 -14.86
N ILE A 333 4.68 -13.86 -14.76
CA ILE A 333 6.09 -13.88 -15.15
C ILE A 333 6.37 -15.01 -16.14
N GLU A 334 7.39 -14.82 -16.96
CA GLU A 334 7.94 -15.88 -17.81
C GLU A 334 9.14 -16.49 -17.08
N ILE A 335 9.12 -17.81 -16.90
CA ILE A 335 10.20 -18.57 -16.29
C ILE A 335 10.95 -19.40 -17.32
N GLU A 336 11.95 -20.17 -16.88
CA GLU A 336 12.77 -21.01 -17.76
C GLU A 336 11.92 -21.88 -18.70
N LYS A 337 12.36 -21.99 -19.96
CA LYS A 337 11.68 -22.70 -21.06
C LYS A 337 10.42 -22.00 -21.62
N GLY A 338 10.22 -20.71 -21.34
CA GLY A 338 9.15 -19.90 -21.91
C GLY A 338 7.76 -20.19 -21.30
N MET A 339 7.73 -20.87 -20.16
CA MET A 339 6.49 -21.12 -19.43
C MET A 339 6.07 -19.84 -18.72
N ARG A 340 4.81 -19.45 -18.87
CA ARG A 340 4.21 -18.33 -18.15
C ARG A 340 3.51 -18.86 -16.91
N ILE A 341 3.76 -18.22 -15.76
CA ILE A 341 3.13 -18.55 -14.48
C ILE A 341 2.66 -17.27 -13.78
N LEU A 342 1.70 -17.39 -12.87
CA LEU A 342 1.47 -16.39 -11.83
C LEU A 342 2.39 -16.70 -10.64
N SER A 343 3.06 -15.68 -10.11
CA SER A 343 3.97 -15.80 -8.98
C SER A 343 3.63 -14.77 -7.91
N PRO A 344 3.62 -15.13 -6.62
CA PRO A 344 3.43 -14.18 -5.54
C PRO A 344 4.60 -13.18 -5.48
N VAL A 345 4.23 -11.92 -5.23
CA VAL A 345 5.14 -10.78 -5.19
C VAL A 345 4.89 -10.00 -3.92
N ALA A 346 5.92 -9.87 -3.09
CA ALA A 346 5.92 -8.87 -2.03
C ALA A 346 6.24 -7.51 -2.63
N LEU A 347 5.32 -6.58 -2.47
CA LEU A 347 5.49 -5.17 -2.73
C LEU A 347 5.74 -4.44 -1.41
N GLU A 348 7.00 -4.05 -1.17
CA GLU A 348 7.34 -3.13 -0.09
C GLU A 348 7.06 -1.70 -0.56
N LEU A 349 6.29 -0.94 0.23
CA LEU A 349 6.05 0.46 -0.04
C LEU A 349 6.90 1.36 0.86
N GLU A 350 7.29 2.51 0.33
CA GLU A 350 7.82 3.63 1.11
C GLU A 350 6.97 4.88 0.87
N ASN A 351 7.07 5.82 1.80
CA ASN A 351 6.51 7.15 1.63
C ASN A 351 7.67 8.11 1.34
N SER A 352 7.54 8.90 0.28
CA SER A 352 8.49 9.93 -0.07
C SER A 352 8.43 11.15 0.87
N SER A 353 7.42 11.22 1.74
CA SER A 353 7.30 12.20 2.85
C SER A 353 7.56 11.57 4.22
N GLU A 354 7.78 12.40 5.24
CA GLU A 354 7.95 11.96 6.65
C GLU A 354 6.65 11.47 7.31
N ARG A 355 5.53 11.43 6.59
CA ARG A 355 4.23 11.05 7.17
C ARG A 355 4.13 9.55 7.38
N GLU A 356 3.62 9.18 8.55
CA GLU A 356 3.21 7.79 8.84
C GLU A 356 2.09 7.39 7.88
N PHE A 357 2.20 6.20 7.27
CA PHE A 357 1.29 5.75 6.21
C PHE A 357 0.97 4.25 6.25
N GLN A 358 1.76 3.46 6.98
CA GLN A 358 1.71 2.00 6.98
C GLN A 358 0.33 1.48 7.41
N ALA A 359 -0.18 1.95 8.54
CA ALA A 359 -1.51 1.56 9.03
C ALA A 359 -2.63 1.94 8.03
N SER A 360 -2.55 3.13 7.44
CA SER A 360 -3.52 3.60 6.44
C SER A 360 -3.56 2.70 5.21
N TRP A 361 -2.42 2.18 4.76
CA TRP A 361 -2.33 1.21 3.67
C TRP A 361 -2.79 -0.18 4.05
N PHE A 362 -2.41 -0.69 5.22
CA PHE A 362 -2.92 -1.95 5.74
C PHE A 362 -4.45 -1.96 5.80
N PHE A 363 -5.05 -0.88 6.32
CA PHE A 363 -6.49 -0.71 6.41
C PHE A 363 -7.14 -0.57 5.03
N THR A 364 -6.44 0.03 4.06
CA THR A 364 -6.92 0.12 2.68
C THR A 364 -6.99 -1.26 2.04
N ARG A 365 -5.94 -2.07 2.16
CA ARG A 365 -5.92 -3.46 1.68
C ARG A 365 -7.03 -4.25 2.35
N LEU A 366 -7.10 -4.26 3.69
CA LEU A 366 -8.17 -4.90 4.45
C LEU A 366 -9.58 -4.48 3.96
N SER A 367 -9.80 -3.18 3.75
CA SER A 367 -11.11 -2.67 3.33
C SER A 367 -11.57 -3.23 1.98
N GLN A 368 -10.66 -3.68 1.10
CA GLN A 368 -11.02 -4.31 -0.18
C GLN A 368 -11.73 -5.65 0.02
N TYR A 369 -11.47 -6.35 1.13
CA TYR A 369 -12.06 -7.64 1.48
C TYR A 369 -13.36 -7.49 2.27
N LEU A 370 -13.52 -6.35 2.95
CA LEU A 370 -14.76 -6.00 3.66
C LEU A 370 -15.83 -5.53 2.67
N ARG A 371 -16.34 -6.46 1.88
CA ARG A 371 -17.43 -6.29 0.93
C ARG A 371 -18.60 -7.19 1.32
N TYR A 372 -19.80 -6.67 1.09
CA TYR A 372 -21.04 -7.43 1.02
C TYR A 372 -21.41 -7.53 -0.48
N PRO A 373 -22.23 -8.49 -0.97
CA PRO A 373 -22.54 -8.62 -2.40
C PRO A 373 -23.37 -7.42 -2.87
N PHE A 374 -22.64 -6.35 -3.13
CA PHE A 374 -23.02 -5.24 -3.96
C PHE A 374 -22.12 -5.33 -5.18
N ASP A 375 -22.73 -5.66 -6.31
CA ASP A 375 -22.08 -5.67 -7.61
C ASP A 375 -21.85 -4.23 -8.06
N GLY A 376 -20.60 -3.80 -8.07
CA GLY A 376 -20.24 -2.45 -8.51
C GLY A 376 -18.87 -2.00 -8.00
N PRO A 377 -18.18 -1.13 -8.74
CA PRO A 377 -16.87 -0.63 -8.36
C PRO A 377 -16.95 0.12 -7.02
N LYS A 378 -16.02 -0.18 -6.10
CA LYS A 378 -15.74 0.73 -4.98
C LYS A 378 -15.09 1.98 -5.55
N LEU A 379 -15.90 2.99 -5.88
CA LEU A 379 -15.41 4.32 -6.25
C LEU A 379 -14.83 5.08 -5.04
N GLY A 380 -15.03 4.55 -3.83
CA GLY A 380 -14.48 5.10 -2.59
C GLY A 380 -12.98 4.83 -2.48
N GLN A 381 -12.20 5.91 -2.44
CA GLN A 381 -10.78 5.87 -2.08
C GLN A 381 -10.65 5.62 -0.58
N GLY A 382 -10.05 4.49 -0.18
CA GLY A 382 -9.72 4.18 1.22
C GLY A 382 -8.72 5.17 1.83
N ILE A 383 -8.46 5.06 3.14
CA ILE A 383 -7.59 6.01 3.87
C ILE A 383 -6.18 6.08 3.26
N GLY A 384 -5.61 4.96 2.81
CA GLY A 384 -4.32 4.90 2.12
C GLY A 384 -4.35 5.53 0.72
N ALA A 385 -5.50 5.51 0.04
CA ALA A 385 -5.63 6.19 -1.25
C ALA A 385 -5.54 7.73 -1.11
N MET A 386 -5.79 8.28 0.07
CA MET A 386 -5.55 9.70 0.38
C MET A 386 -4.06 10.08 0.37
N MET A 387 -3.17 9.09 0.44
CA MET A 387 -1.71 9.24 0.36
C MET A 387 -1.17 8.94 -1.05
N THR A 388 -2.05 8.75 -2.04
CA THR A 388 -1.64 8.47 -3.42
C THR A 388 -0.74 9.57 -3.99
N GLY A 389 0.30 9.15 -4.70
CA GLY A 389 1.33 10.03 -5.27
C GLY A 389 2.56 10.28 -4.39
N GLN A 390 2.50 9.99 -3.08
CA GLN A 390 3.66 10.01 -2.17
C GLN A 390 4.09 8.61 -1.74
N THR A 391 3.14 7.66 -1.69
CA THR A 391 3.50 6.25 -1.52
C THR A 391 3.98 5.67 -2.84
N ILE A 392 5.20 5.12 -2.84
CA ILE A 392 5.83 4.50 -4.00
C ILE A 392 6.33 3.09 -3.65
N PRO A 393 6.45 2.19 -4.64
CA PRO A 393 7.19 0.96 -4.48
C PRO A 393 8.64 1.22 -4.06
N LYS A 394 9.05 0.66 -2.93
CA LYS A 394 10.44 0.63 -2.46
C LYS A 394 11.18 -0.56 -3.05
N ALA A 395 10.57 -1.74 -2.96
CA ALA A 395 11.12 -2.98 -3.47
C ALA A 395 10.01 -3.90 -3.99
N PHE A 396 10.33 -4.65 -5.03
CA PHE A 396 9.50 -5.75 -5.53
C PHE A 396 10.30 -7.04 -5.36
N ARG A 397 9.74 -8.01 -4.66
CA ARG A 397 10.39 -9.31 -4.45
C ARG A 397 9.52 -10.43 -5.01
N LEU A 398 10.02 -11.07 -6.06
CA LEU A 398 9.43 -12.30 -6.61
C LEU A 398 9.72 -13.44 -5.63
N MET A 399 8.72 -13.83 -4.85
CA MET A 399 8.93 -14.76 -3.73
C MET A 399 9.42 -16.12 -4.23
N ASN A 400 8.97 -16.56 -5.41
CA ASN A 400 9.43 -17.81 -6.02
C ASN A 400 10.56 -17.64 -7.05
N GLY A 401 11.13 -16.43 -7.15
CA GLY A 401 12.17 -16.12 -8.12
C GLY A 401 11.73 -16.40 -9.56
N SER A 402 12.59 -17.06 -10.34
CA SER A 402 12.31 -17.50 -11.72
C SER A 402 12.00 -19.00 -11.83
N LYS A 403 11.61 -19.65 -10.72
CA LYS A 403 11.31 -21.09 -10.67
C LYS A 403 9.79 -21.33 -10.71
N SER A 404 9.42 -22.53 -11.13
CA SER A 404 8.05 -23.02 -10.95
C SER A 404 7.80 -23.31 -9.47
N TRP A 405 6.56 -23.14 -9.01
CA TRP A 405 6.18 -23.30 -7.60
C TRP A 405 4.76 -23.88 -7.49
N GLY A 406 4.48 -24.56 -6.38
CA GLY A 406 3.15 -25.06 -6.02
C GLY A 406 2.45 -25.78 -7.18
N VAL A 407 1.31 -25.23 -7.59
CA VAL A 407 0.44 -25.76 -8.66
C VAL A 407 1.07 -25.83 -10.05
N TYR A 408 2.18 -25.12 -10.28
CA TYR A 408 2.88 -25.10 -11.57
C TYR A 408 3.94 -26.20 -11.71
N THR A 409 4.22 -26.96 -10.64
CA THR A 409 5.24 -28.01 -10.64
C THR A 409 4.78 -29.26 -11.42
N SER A 410 5.71 -30.02 -11.98
CA SER A 410 5.38 -31.30 -12.64
C SER A 410 4.73 -32.29 -11.67
N MET A 411 5.21 -32.31 -10.42
CA MET A 411 4.65 -33.13 -9.35
C MET A 411 3.16 -32.82 -9.11
N ALA A 412 2.79 -31.53 -9.02
CA ALA A 412 1.39 -31.14 -8.86
C ALA A 412 0.50 -31.65 -10.00
N LYS A 413 1.01 -31.62 -11.23
CA LYS A 413 0.29 -32.11 -12.40
C LYS A 413 0.16 -33.63 -12.41
N GLU A 414 1.20 -34.35 -12.02
CA GLU A 414 1.18 -35.82 -11.89
C GLU A 414 0.17 -36.25 -10.83
N VAL A 415 0.23 -35.65 -9.63
CA VAL A 415 -0.71 -35.92 -8.54
C VAL A 415 -2.16 -35.62 -8.94
N ALA A 416 -2.42 -34.48 -9.57
CA ALA A 416 -3.76 -34.14 -10.05
C ALA A 416 -4.26 -35.14 -11.11
N SER A 417 -3.39 -35.53 -12.06
CA SER A 417 -3.71 -36.52 -13.08
C SER A 417 -4.04 -37.89 -12.48
N ASP A 418 -3.24 -38.37 -11.52
CA ASP A 418 -3.45 -39.66 -10.84
C ASP A 418 -4.77 -39.67 -10.04
N ALA A 419 -5.19 -38.51 -9.52
CA ALA A 419 -6.46 -38.32 -8.85
C ALA A 419 -7.65 -38.08 -9.83
N GLY A 420 -7.42 -38.01 -11.14
CA GLY A 420 -8.44 -37.74 -12.15
C GLY A 420 -8.98 -36.30 -12.13
N LEU A 421 -8.15 -35.34 -11.71
CA LEU A 421 -8.49 -33.91 -11.59
C LEU A 421 -7.97 -33.10 -12.80
N ASP A 422 -8.51 -31.90 -13.00
CA ASP A 422 -8.02 -30.95 -14.01
C ASP A 422 -6.64 -30.37 -13.63
N ASP A 423 -6.00 -29.66 -14.58
CA ASP A 423 -4.70 -29.01 -14.36
C ASP A 423 -4.80 -27.98 -13.21
N PRO A 424 -4.10 -28.19 -12.07
CA PRO A 424 -4.20 -27.35 -10.89
C PRO A 424 -3.77 -25.90 -11.17
N ALA A 425 -2.83 -25.68 -12.10
CA ALA A 425 -2.42 -24.34 -12.49
C ALA A 425 -3.56 -23.58 -13.18
N ARG A 426 -4.35 -24.28 -14.00
CA ARG A 426 -5.48 -23.67 -14.71
C ARG A 426 -6.62 -23.31 -13.76
N GLU A 427 -6.90 -24.18 -12.79
CA GLU A 427 -7.89 -23.90 -11.74
C GLU A 427 -7.48 -22.69 -10.90
N PHE A 428 -6.24 -22.70 -10.42
CA PHE A 428 -5.66 -21.60 -9.67
C PHE A 428 -5.77 -20.26 -10.41
N GLU A 429 -5.36 -20.20 -11.68
CA GLU A 429 -5.43 -18.96 -12.47
C GLU A 429 -6.88 -18.47 -12.67
N ALA A 430 -7.83 -19.39 -12.80
CA ALA A 430 -9.25 -19.04 -12.92
C ALA A 430 -9.79 -18.45 -11.60
N ASP A 431 -9.46 -19.07 -10.47
CA ASP A 431 -9.87 -18.60 -9.14
C ASP A 431 -9.20 -17.28 -8.78
N TRP A 432 -7.89 -17.13 -9.05
CA TRP A 432 -7.19 -15.87 -8.88
C TRP A 432 -7.78 -14.76 -9.75
N LYS A 433 -8.15 -15.06 -11.00
CA LYS A 433 -8.81 -14.07 -11.88
C LYS A 433 -10.17 -13.64 -11.34
N ARG A 434 -10.95 -14.59 -10.82
CA ARG A 434 -12.23 -14.31 -10.16
C ARG A 434 -12.02 -13.43 -8.94
N PHE A 435 -11.05 -13.77 -8.11
CA PHE A 435 -10.72 -13.06 -6.88
C PHE A 435 -10.15 -11.66 -7.09
N SER A 436 -9.15 -11.51 -7.96
CA SER A 436 -8.63 -10.20 -8.34
C SER A 436 -9.69 -9.31 -9.00
N GLY A 437 -10.59 -9.91 -9.80
CA GLY A 437 -11.76 -9.22 -10.34
C GLY A 437 -12.71 -8.73 -9.23
N TRP A 438 -12.95 -9.56 -8.21
CA TRP A 438 -13.73 -9.17 -7.04
C TRP A 438 -13.03 -8.10 -6.19
N LEU A 439 -11.73 -8.19 -5.93
CA LEU A 439 -11.00 -7.13 -5.23
C LEU A 439 -11.08 -5.78 -5.98
N ALA A 440 -11.09 -5.83 -7.32
CA ALA A 440 -11.26 -4.66 -8.18
C ALA A 440 -12.70 -4.12 -8.27
N GLY A 441 -13.66 -4.76 -7.60
CA GLY A 441 -15.05 -4.30 -7.52
C GLY A 441 -16.07 -5.16 -8.29
N GLY A 442 -15.64 -6.22 -8.97
CA GLY A 442 -16.53 -7.20 -9.61
C GLY A 442 -17.37 -8.00 -8.62
N SER A 443 -18.34 -8.76 -9.15
CA SER A 443 -19.12 -9.75 -8.40
C SER A 443 -18.22 -10.91 -7.96
N TRP A 444 -18.47 -11.50 -6.77
CA TRP A 444 -17.76 -12.71 -6.33
C TRP A 444 -18.28 -13.92 -7.08
#